data_AF-A0A9W9WBC1-F1
#
_entry.id   AF-A0A9W9WBC1-F1
#
_cell.length_a   1.000
_cell.length_b   1.000
_cell.length_c   1.000
_cell.angle_alpha   90.00
_cell.angle_beta   90.00
_cell.angle_gamma   90.00
#
_symmetry.space_group_name_H-M   'P 1'
#
loop_
_entity.id
_entity.type
_entity.pdbx_description
1 polymer ?
#
loop_
_entity_poly.entity_id
_entity_poly.type
_entity_poly.pdbx_seq_one_letter_code
_entity_poly.pdbx_strand_id
1 'polypeptide(L)'
;MPPIDYSKWDNIDTDSDSDQELPPQPPHPATQSRPCSCDAPEIVVDPPWEATTIPTDHAVFNNTVPPVATLLDFPIVIHRLGTRYNGEFGNLDNQIITYLNVEAKSGLAPPRWQSGIGSVIVARKDRKDLSPEHYEAIWMYHDHLLDYFGEGPAPEHLYNRKAFDRWFVGYAKDTAGFGRKEWNSVAPLY
;
A
#
# COMPACT_ATOMS: atom_id res chain seq x y z
N MET A 1 -20.04 -3.86 -28.49
CA MET A 1 -20.45 -3.57 -27.09
C MET A 1 -21.16 -2.24 -27.09
N PRO A 2 -22.37 -2.13 -26.54
CA PRO A 2 -23.08 -0.85 -26.49
C PRO A 2 -22.40 0.11 -25.50
N PRO A 3 -22.44 1.43 -25.74
CA PRO A 3 -21.98 2.43 -24.79
C PRO A 3 -22.84 2.42 -23.53
N ILE A 4 -22.21 2.59 -22.36
CA ILE A 4 -22.92 2.83 -21.10
C ILE A 4 -23.49 4.26 -21.17
N ASP A 5 -24.81 4.37 -21.08
CA ASP A 5 -25.55 5.63 -21.09
C ASP A 5 -25.63 6.20 -19.66
N TYR A 6 -24.96 7.34 -19.46
CA TYR A 6 -24.86 8.00 -18.17
C TYR A 6 -25.98 9.04 -17.93
N SER A 7 -26.91 9.24 -18.88
CA SER A 7 -28.03 10.18 -18.74
C SER A 7 -29.07 9.79 -17.67
N LYS A 8 -28.82 8.70 -16.92
CA LYS A 8 -29.66 8.22 -15.82
C LYS A 8 -29.28 8.78 -14.43
N TRP A 9 -28.26 9.64 -14.36
CA TRP A 9 -27.84 10.30 -13.11
C TRP A 9 -28.27 11.78 -13.01
N ASP A 10 -28.90 12.34 -14.04
CA ASP A 10 -29.32 13.76 -14.11
C ASP A 10 -30.65 14.08 -13.40
N ASN A 11 -31.13 13.28 -12.44
CA ASN A 11 -32.38 13.56 -11.72
C ASN A 11 -32.33 13.25 -10.22
N ILE A 12 -31.43 13.92 -9.49
CA ILE A 12 -31.68 14.27 -8.08
C ILE A 12 -31.63 15.79 -8.00
N ASP A 13 -32.78 16.40 -8.24
CA ASP A 13 -33.11 17.71 -7.69
C ASP A 13 -33.28 17.53 -6.19
N THR A 14 -32.43 18.17 -5.40
CA THR A 14 -32.73 18.46 -4.01
C THR A 14 -32.16 19.84 -3.71
N ASP A 15 -33.06 20.82 -3.82
CA ASP A 15 -32.89 22.18 -3.31
C ASP A 15 -32.45 22.16 -1.84
N SER A 16 -31.29 22.75 -1.57
CA SER A 16 -31.02 23.43 -0.30
C SER A 16 -29.86 24.39 -0.48
N ASP A 17 -30.22 25.65 -0.73
CA ASP A 17 -29.38 26.82 -0.54
C ASP A 17 -28.80 26.83 0.88
N SER A 18 -27.48 26.98 0.97
CA SER A 18 -26.80 27.57 2.13
C SER A 18 -25.47 28.14 1.67
N ASP A 19 -25.47 29.43 1.36
CA ASP A 19 -24.28 30.26 1.20
C ASP A 19 -23.43 30.21 2.47
N GLN A 20 -22.24 29.59 2.40
CA GLN A 20 -21.13 29.87 3.30
C GLN A 20 -19.83 29.98 2.51
N GLU A 21 -19.43 31.23 2.27
CA GLU A 21 -18.13 31.63 1.74
C GLU A 21 -17.04 31.25 2.76
N LEU A 22 -16.27 30.20 2.48
CA LEU A 22 -15.12 29.79 3.29
C LEU A 22 -13.85 30.56 2.84
N PRO A 23 -13.02 31.06 3.77
CA PRO A 23 -11.78 31.76 3.43
C PRO A 23 -10.74 30.82 2.78
N PRO A 24 -9.80 31.35 1.97
CA PRO A 24 -8.85 30.54 1.22
C PRO A 24 -7.92 29.73 2.15
N GLN A 25 -7.92 28.41 1.99
CA GLN A 25 -7.02 27.51 2.72
C GLN A 25 -5.58 27.59 2.16
N PRO A 26 -4.55 27.67 3.03
CA PRO A 26 -3.14 27.54 2.64
C PRO A 26 -2.81 26.09 2.20
N PRO A 27 -1.72 25.87 1.44
CA PRO A 27 -1.41 24.57 0.85
C PRO A 27 -1.09 23.52 1.92
N HIS A 28 -1.86 22.43 1.93
CA HIS A 28 -1.71 21.30 2.88
C HIS A 28 -0.51 20.40 2.53
N PRO A 29 0.35 20.05 3.50
CA PRO A 29 1.43 19.08 3.32
C PRO A 29 0.95 17.63 3.47
N ALA A 30 1.48 16.78 2.60
CA ALA A 30 1.27 15.33 2.44
C ALA A 30 1.69 14.48 3.67
N THR A 31 0.89 13.47 4.06
CA THR A 31 1.00 12.61 5.27
C THR A 31 1.12 11.11 4.92
N GLN A 32 2.16 10.37 5.40
CA GLN A 32 2.51 8.96 5.04
C GLN A 32 3.40 8.12 6.00
N SER A 33 3.17 6.80 6.06
CA SER A 33 3.53 5.81 7.11
C SER A 33 4.97 5.25 7.34
N ARG A 34 5.17 4.65 8.53
CA ARG A 34 6.36 4.23 9.28
C ARG A 34 6.06 2.96 10.12
N PRO A 35 6.83 1.86 10.11
CA PRO A 35 6.55 0.68 10.93
C PRO A 35 7.32 0.64 12.26
N CYS A 36 6.63 0.20 13.33
CA CYS A 36 7.17 -0.04 14.67
C CYS A 36 6.81 -1.46 15.19
N SER A 37 7.65 -1.97 16.09
CA SER A 37 7.91 -3.39 16.39
C SER A 37 7.10 -4.01 17.54
N CYS A 38 7.12 -5.35 17.55
CA CYS A 38 6.37 -6.39 18.29
C CYS A 38 6.60 -6.59 19.82
N ASP A 39 5.54 -7.10 20.50
CA ASP A 39 5.56 -8.14 21.54
C ASP A 39 4.16 -8.82 21.63
N ALA A 40 4.09 -10.13 21.88
CA ALA A 40 2.86 -10.96 21.97
C ALA A 40 2.53 -11.36 23.44
N PRO A 41 1.39 -11.99 23.80
CA PRO A 41 0.13 -12.20 23.07
C PRO A 41 -1.03 -11.49 23.81
N GLU A 42 -1.41 -10.34 23.29
CA GLU A 42 -2.74 -9.77 23.50
C GLU A 42 -3.21 -9.39 22.10
N ILE A 43 -4.50 -9.54 21.80
CA ILE A 43 -5.05 -9.14 20.49
C ILE A 43 -4.95 -7.61 20.42
N VAL A 44 -3.78 -7.10 20.05
CA VAL A 44 -3.55 -5.69 19.77
C VAL A 44 -3.85 -5.49 18.30
N VAL A 45 -4.98 -4.83 18.06
CA VAL A 45 -5.61 -4.51 16.78
C VAL A 45 -4.96 -3.24 16.21
N ASP A 46 -3.63 -3.20 16.14
CA ASP A 46 -2.90 -2.09 15.52
C ASP A 46 -2.08 -2.60 14.33
N PRO A 47 -2.14 -1.95 13.17
CA PRO A 47 -1.31 -2.34 12.04
C PRO A 47 0.17 -2.19 12.42
N PRO A 48 1.07 -3.06 11.91
CA PRO A 48 2.52 -2.95 12.17
C PRO A 48 3.16 -1.73 11.45
N TRP A 49 2.36 -0.73 11.07
CA TRP A 49 2.72 0.52 10.42
C TRP A 49 1.90 1.70 10.94
N GLU A 50 2.46 2.90 10.89
CA GLU A 50 2.02 4.14 11.53
C GLU A 50 2.25 5.31 10.57
N ALA A 51 1.23 6.09 10.19
CA ALA A 51 1.40 7.30 9.36
C ALA A 51 2.47 8.28 9.93
N THR A 52 3.37 8.82 9.12
CA THR A 52 4.34 9.87 9.50
C THR A 52 4.48 10.97 8.45
N THR A 53 5.39 11.92 8.60
CA THR A 53 5.72 12.88 7.55
C THR A 53 7.23 12.84 7.32
N ILE A 54 7.65 12.84 6.06
CA ILE A 54 9.06 12.88 5.68
C ILE A 54 9.36 14.12 4.85
N PRO A 55 10.57 14.69 4.96
CA PRO A 55 10.99 15.80 4.11
C PRO A 55 10.89 15.46 2.61
N THR A 56 10.57 16.43 1.77
CA THR A 56 10.41 16.23 0.31
C THR A 56 11.73 15.92 -0.42
N ASP A 57 12.86 16.21 0.22
CA ASP A 57 14.22 15.90 -0.20
C ASP A 57 14.77 14.61 0.45
N HIS A 58 13.93 13.87 1.19
CA HIS A 58 14.34 12.62 1.84
C HIS A 58 14.89 11.61 0.82
N ALA A 59 15.98 10.94 1.17
CA ALA A 59 16.72 10.04 0.27
C ALA A 59 15.89 8.86 -0.27
N VAL A 60 14.77 8.50 0.37
CA VAL A 60 13.85 7.45 -0.11
C VAL A 60 13.38 7.67 -1.54
N PHE A 61 13.18 8.93 -1.95
CA PHE A 61 12.68 9.24 -3.29
C PHE A 61 13.71 8.98 -4.40
N ASN A 62 14.98 8.76 -4.06
CA ASN A 62 16.03 8.37 -5.00
C ASN A 62 16.07 6.84 -5.22
N ASN A 63 15.34 6.07 -4.42
CA ASN A 63 15.37 4.61 -4.54
C ASN A 63 14.59 4.13 -5.78
N THR A 64 14.92 2.93 -6.22
CA THR A 64 14.22 2.25 -7.32
C THR A 64 12.90 1.66 -6.80
N VAL A 65 11.88 1.65 -7.67
CA VAL A 65 10.62 0.93 -7.39
C VAL A 65 10.92 -0.58 -7.41
N PRO A 66 10.39 -1.39 -6.48
CA PRO A 66 10.56 -2.84 -6.51
C PRO A 66 10.08 -3.50 -7.81
N PRO A 67 10.58 -4.69 -8.18
CA PRO A 67 10.31 -5.29 -9.49
C PRO A 67 8.82 -5.52 -9.77
N VAL A 68 8.10 -6.19 -8.86
CA VAL A 68 6.67 -6.48 -9.03
C VAL A 68 5.84 -5.19 -8.98
N ALA A 69 6.14 -4.28 -8.05
CA ALA A 69 5.51 -2.96 -7.99
C ALA A 69 5.67 -2.17 -9.30
N THR A 70 6.81 -2.29 -9.98
CA THR A 70 7.05 -1.66 -11.29
C THR A 70 6.11 -2.23 -12.36
N LEU A 71 5.87 -3.54 -12.37
CA LEU A 71 4.96 -4.18 -13.33
C LEU A 71 3.49 -3.82 -13.09
N LEU A 72 3.14 -3.42 -11.87
CA LEU A 72 1.78 -3.05 -11.46
C LEU A 72 1.51 -1.54 -11.51
N ASP A 73 2.49 -0.75 -11.97
CA ASP A 73 2.47 0.72 -11.93
C ASP A 73 2.23 1.28 -10.52
N PHE A 74 2.75 0.59 -9.49
CA PHE A 74 2.73 1.08 -8.12
C PHE A 74 4.00 1.90 -7.86
N PRO A 75 3.89 3.22 -7.65
CA PRO A 75 5.06 4.06 -7.48
C PRO A 75 5.59 3.95 -6.04
N ILE A 76 5.83 2.76 -5.48
CA ILE A 76 6.32 2.61 -4.11
C ILE A 76 7.85 2.56 -4.06
N VAL A 77 8.44 3.25 -3.08
CA VAL A 77 9.88 3.25 -2.79
C VAL A 77 10.11 2.97 -1.32
N ILE A 78 11.19 2.24 -1.02
CA ILE A 78 11.47 1.71 0.31
C ILE A 78 12.88 2.13 0.73
N HIS A 79 13.03 2.71 1.91
CA HIS A 79 14.32 3.15 2.47
C HIS A 79 14.54 2.53 3.84
N ARG A 80 15.65 1.81 4.04
CA ARG A 80 16.01 1.27 5.35
C ARG A 80 16.48 2.37 6.28
N LEU A 81 15.96 2.38 7.51
CA LEU A 81 16.42 3.31 8.55
C LEU A 81 17.72 2.84 9.23
N GLY A 82 18.23 1.68 8.83
CA GLY A 82 19.29 0.98 9.52
C GLY A 82 18.75 0.14 10.68
N THR A 83 19.57 -0.80 11.14
CA THR A 83 19.29 -1.58 12.34
C THR A 83 19.93 -0.85 13.52
N ARG A 84 19.18 -0.60 14.60
CA ARG A 84 19.84 -0.31 15.88
C ARG A 84 20.54 -1.61 16.26
N TYR A 85 21.83 -1.69 15.96
CA TYR A 85 22.58 -2.92 16.10
C TYR A 85 22.99 -3.11 17.56
N ASN A 86 22.25 -3.96 18.28
CA ASN A 86 22.57 -4.37 19.66
C ASN A 86 23.10 -5.81 19.73
N GLY A 87 23.24 -6.50 18.58
CA GLY A 87 23.62 -7.93 18.51
C GLY A 87 22.44 -8.91 18.43
N GLU A 88 21.18 -8.45 18.49
CA GLU A 88 19.98 -9.29 18.38
C GLU A 88 19.42 -9.27 16.95
N PHE A 89 19.85 -10.21 16.12
CA PHE A 89 19.38 -10.32 14.73
C PHE A 89 17.97 -10.94 14.60
N GLY A 90 17.46 -11.59 15.65
CA GLY A 90 16.22 -12.38 15.60
C GLY A 90 14.92 -11.58 15.45
N ASN A 91 14.92 -10.28 15.78
CA ASN A 91 13.70 -9.45 15.85
C ASN A 91 13.59 -8.41 14.73
N LEU A 92 14.36 -8.56 13.65
CA LEU A 92 14.44 -7.57 12.56
C LEU A 92 13.75 -8.04 11.27
N ASP A 93 12.97 -9.11 11.35
CA ASP A 93 12.22 -9.60 10.21
C ASP A 93 11.09 -8.63 9.88
N ASN A 94 10.97 -8.29 8.60
CA ASN A 94 9.94 -7.41 8.09
C ASN A 94 9.33 -8.04 6.85
N GLN A 95 8.47 -9.04 7.08
CA GLN A 95 7.90 -9.89 6.04
C GLN A 95 7.17 -9.08 4.95
N ILE A 96 6.47 -8.01 5.34
CA ILE A 96 5.84 -7.08 4.41
C ILE A 96 6.86 -6.55 3.40
N ILE A 97 8.03 -6.10 3.87
CA ILE A 97 9.08 -5.59 3.00
C ILE A 97 9.77 -6.69 2.19
N THR A 98 9.91 -7.90 2.74
CA THR A 98 10.34 -9.06 1.97
C THR A 98 9.42 -9.27 0.76
N TYR A 99 8.11 -9.30 0.98
CA TYR A 99 7.11 -9.54 -0.06
C TYR A 99 7.08 -8.43 -1.11
N LEU A 100 7.18 -7.17 -0.69
CA LEU A 100 7.25 -6.04 -1.63
C LEU A 100 8.50 -6.08 -2.53
N ASN A 101 9.56 -6.80 -2.14
CA ASN A 101 10.82 -6.88 -2.89
C ASN A 101 11.01 -8.20 -3.65
N VAL A 102 9.98 -9.05 -3.78
CA VAL A 102 10.11 -10.32 -4.51
C VAL A 102 10.38 -10.11 -5.99
N GLU A 103 11.18 -11.00 -6.57
CA GLU A 103 11.46 -11.05 -8.00
C GLU A 103 10.31 -11.74 -8.74
N ALA A 104 9.77 -11.09 -9.77
CA ALA A 104 8.56 -11.53 -10.48
C ALA A 104 8.63 -12.96 -11.06
N LYS A 105 9.83 -13.47 -11.35
CA LYS A 105 10.02 -14.82 -11.90
C LYS A 105 10.19 -15.91 -10.85
N SER A 106 10.79 -15.58 -9.71
CA SER A 106 11.17 -16.58 -8.71
C SER A 106 10.27 -16.57 -7.46
N GLY A 107 9.56 -15.46 -7.21
CA GLY A 107 8.81 -15.27 -5.97
C GLY A 107 9.72 -15.01 -4.76
N LEU A 108 11.04 -14.99 -4.95
CA LEU A 108 12.01 -14.76 -3.88
C LEU A 108 12.46 -13.32 -3.87
N ALA A 109 12.55 -12.73 -2.68
CA ALA A 109 13.23 -11.47 -2.50
C ALA A 109 14.76 -11.66 -2.67
N PRO A 110 15.50 -10.67 -3.21
CA PRO A 110 16.96 -10.70 -3.22
C PRO A 110 17.52 -10.86 -1.80
N PRO A 111 18.72 -11.45 -1.61
CA PRO A 111 19.26 -11.76 -0.27
C PRO A 111 19.24 -10.58 0.72
N ARG A 112 19.51 -9.37 0.22
CA ARG A 112 19.47 -8.15 1.05
C ARG A 112 18.10 -7.90 1.69
N TRP A 113 17.01 -8.42 1.14
CA TRP A 113 15.63 -8.23 1.58
C TRP A 113 14.99 -9.50 2.17
N GLN A 114 15.75 -10.57 2.41
CA GLN A 114 15.19 -11.81 2.95
C GLN A 114 15.09 -11.82 4.48
N SER A 115 16.02 -11.15 5.17
CA SER A 115 16.09 -11.12 6.64
C SER A 115 16.81 -9.86 7.14
N GLY A 116 16.72 -9.60 8.45
CA GLY A 116 17.46 -8.50 9.08
C GLY A 116 17.14 -7.12 8.49
N ILE A 117 15.88 -6.91 8.11
CA ILE A 117 15.43 -5.73 7.38
C ILE A 117 15.26 -4.53 8.33
N GLY A 118 14.68 -4.78 9.50
CA GLY A 118 14.33 -3.78 10.50
C GLY A 118 13.27 -2.79 10.01
N SER A 119 13.26 -1.62 10.64
CA SER A 119 12.37 -0.52 10.28
C SER A 119 12.77 0.11 8.95
N VAL A 120 11.75 0.45 8.16
CA VAL A 120 11.92 1.13 6.87
C VAL A 120 10.99 2.33 6.79
N ILE A 121 11.24 3.22 5.84
CA ILE A 121 10.26 4.17 5.34
C ILE A 121 9.74 3.61 4.01
N VAL A 122 8.42 3.60 3.84
CA VAL A 122 7.77 3.36 2.55
C VAL A 122 7.09 4.66 2.14
N ALA A 123 7.30 5.08 0.90
CA ALA A 123 6.71 6.29 0.37
C ALA A 123 6.36 6.11 -1.10
N ARG A 124 5.54 7.00 -1.64
CA ARG A 124 5.38 7.08 -3.09
C ARG A 124 6.51 7.84 -3.78
N LYS A 125 6.99 7.30 -4.90
CA LYS A 125 8.03 7.89 -5.74
C LYS A 125 7.63 9.23 -6.34
N ASP A 126 6.33 9.41 -6.60
CA ASP A 126 5.76 10.67 -7.08
C ASP A 126 5.49 11.70 -5.98
N ARG A 127 5.86 11.40 -4.72
CA ARG A 127 5.73 12.25 -3.52
C ARG A 127 4.29 12.61 -3.14
N LYS A 128 3.29 11.97 -3.73
CA LYS A 128 1.88 12.08 -3.28
C LYS A 128 1.65 11.17 -2.08
N ASP A 129 0.50 11.33 -1.43
CA ASP A 129 0.07 10.54 -0.26
C ASP A 129 -0.11 9.05 -0.55
N LEU A 130 0.37 8.22 0.38
CA LEU A 130 0.20 6.77 0.46
C LEU A 130 -0.62 6.52 1.72
N SER A 131 -1.91 6.33 1.54
CA SER A 131 -2.76 6.02 2.68
C SER A 131 -2.36 4.65 3.28
N PRO A 132 -2.62 4.42 4.58
CA PRO A 132 -2.43 3.11 5.19
C PRO A 132 -3.14 1.97 4.43
N GLU A 133 -4.33 2.23 3.89
CA GLU A 133 -5.14 1.26 3.14
C GLU A 133 -4.53 0.98 1.76
N HIS A 134 -3.99 2.00 1.09
CA HIS A 134 -3.25 1.82 -0.16
C HIS A 134 -1.96 1.03 0.06
N TYR A 135 -1.21 1.32 1.13
CA TYR A 135 -0.06 0.52 1.51
C TYR A 135 -0.45 -0.93 1.81
N GLU A 136 -1.53 -1.12 2.56
CA GLU A 136 -2.07 -2.43 2.91
C GLU A 136 -2.44 -3.26 1.68
N ALA A 137 -3.25 -2.69 0.79
CA ALA A 137 -3.65 -3.34 -0.45
C ALA A 137 -2.47 -3.75 -1.32
N ILE A 138 -1.43 -2.91 -1.39
CA ILE A 138 -0.24 -3.21 -2.19
C ILE A 138 0.48 -4.44 -1.63
N TRP A 139 0.75 -4.52 -0.33
CA TRP A 139 1.47 -5.67 0.22
C TRP A 139 0.60 -6.94 0.28
N MET A 140 -0.70 -6.80 0.56
CA MET A 140 -1.64 -7.92 0.51
C MET A 140 -1.79 -8.48 -0.91
N TYR A 141 -1.66 -7.63 -1.94
CA TYR A 141 -1.61 -8.13 -3.31
C TYR A 141 -0.31 -8.90 -3.60
N HIS A 142 0.83 -8.49 -3.03
CA HIS A 142 2.07 -9.25 -3.15
C HIS A 142 1.96 -10.62 -2.43
N ASP A 143 1.33 -10.65 -1.26
CA ASP A 143 1.01 -11.90 -0.54
C ASP A 143 0.13 -12.82 -1.41
N HIS A 144 -0.96 -12.29 -1.97
CA HIS A 144 -1.81 -13.01 -2.92
C HIS A 144 -1.05 -13.55 -4.15
N LEU A 145 -0.09 -12.81 -4.69
CA LEU A 145 0.75 -13.28 -5.80
C LEU A 145 1.66 -14.43 -5.37
N LEU A 146 2.12 -14.46 -4.11
CA LEU A 146 3.01 -15.49 -3.59
C LEU A 146 2.34 -16.85 -3.42
N ASP A 147 1.03 -16.89 -3.16
CA ASP A 147 0.26 -18.14 -3.10
C ASP A 147 0.43 -18.98 -4.37
N TYR A 148 0.54 -18.33 -5.54
CA TYR A 148 0.70 -19.02 -6.83
C TYR A 148 2.07 -19.68 -7.04
N PHE A 149 3.12 -19.21 -6.36
CA PHE A 149 4.45 -19.80 -6.48
C PHE A 149 4.56 -21.17 -5.80
N GLY A 150 3.65 -21.48 -4.86
CA GLY A 150 3.51 -22.83 -4.29
C GLY A 150 2.74 -23.80 -5.20
N GLU A 151 1.94 -23.28 -6.13
CA GLU A 151 1.01 -24.04 -6.96
C GLU A 151 1.46 -24.24 -8.41
N GLY A 152 2.47 -23.49 -8.88
CA GLY A 152 2.90 -23.58 -10.27
C GLY A 152 3.93 -22.52 -10.69
N PRO A 153 4.00 -22.19 -12.00
CA PRO A 153 4.89 -21.15 -12.49
C PRO A 153 4.46 -19.76 -11.99
N ALA A 154 5.35 -18.77 -12.14
CA ALA A 154 5.07 -17.39 -11.78
C ALA A 154 3.73 -16.89 -12.37
N PRO A 155 2.88 -16.18 -11.61
CA PRO A 155 1.57 -15.71 -12.05
C PRO A 155 1.68 -14.47 -12.96
N GLU A 156 2.36 -14.60 -14.11
CA GLU A 156 2.64 -13.47 -15.02
C GLU A 156 1.36 -12.75 -15.49
N HIS A 157 0.25 -13.48 -15.60
CA HIS A 157 -1.06 -12.94 -15.95
C HIS A 157 -1.69 -12.03 -14.89
N LEU A 158 -1.14 -11.99 -13.67
CA LEU A 158 -1.55 -11.12 -12.58
C LEU A 158 -0.66 -9.87 -12.44
N TYR A 159 0.48 -9.80 -13.14
CA TYR A 159 1.36 -8.63 -13.12
C TYR A 159 0.86 -7.51 -14.03
N ASN A 160 -0.36 -7.03 -13.78
CA ASN A 160 -0.92 -5.89 -14.47
C ASN A 160 -2.00 -5.22 -13.63
N ARG A 161 -2.23 -3.95 -13.94
CA ARG A 161 -3.17 -3.12 -13.19
C ARG A 161 -4.60 -3.66 -13.16
N LYS A 162 -5.08 -4.19 -14.29
CA LYS A 162 -6.44 -4.72 -14.40
C LYS A 162 -6.69 -5.93 -13.49
N ALA A 163 -5.68 -6.78 -13.28
CA ALA A 163 -5.78 -7.90 -12.36
C ALA A 163 -5.84 -7.41 -10.91
N PHE A 164 -4.99 -6.43 -10.55
CA PHE A 164 -5.04 -5.79 -9.26
C PHE A 164 -6.38 -5.11 -8.98
N ASP A 165 -6.89 -4.26 -9.89
CA ASP A 165 -8.13 -3.52 -9.66
C ASP A 165 -9.32 -4.46 -9.40
N ARG A 166 -9.36 -5.60 -10.11
CA ARG A 166 -10.37 -6.63 -9.88
C ARG A 166 -10.24 -7.27 -8.50
N TRP A 167 -9.03 -7.61 -8.10
CA TRP A 167 -8.74 -8.17 -6.78
C TRP A 167 -9.08 -7.18 -5.67
N PHE A 168 -8.71 -5.91 -5.85
CA PHE A 168 -8.87 -4.83 -4.89
C PHE A 168 -10.34 -4.60 -4.50
N VAL A 169 -11.27 -4.68 -5.47
CA VAL A 169 -12.71 -4.57 -5.20
C VAL A 169 -13.21 -5.68 -4.28
N GLY A 170 -12.74 -6.92 -4.49
CA GLY A 170 -13.06 -8.05 -3.63
C GLY A 170 -12.46 -7.87 -2.23
N TYR A 171 -11.17 -7.55 -2.19
CA TYR A 171 -10.44 -7.32 -0.94
C TYR A 171 -11.08 -6.22 -0.08
N ALA A 172 -11.39 -5.05 -0.67
CA ALA A 172 -12.01 -3.95 0.06
C ALA A 172 -13.39 -4.34 0.61
N LYS A 173 -14.19 -5.08 -0.16
CA LYS A 173 -15.51 -5.57 0.27
C LYS A 173 -15.41 -6.56 1.42
N ASP A 174 -14.49 -7.52 1.33
CA ASP A 174 -14.32 -8.55 2.36
C ASP A 174 -13.80 -7.92 3.65
N THR A 175 -12.79 -7.04 3.56
CA THR A 175 -12.23 -6.31 4.71
C THR A 175 -13.26 -5.41 5.39
N ALA A 176 -14.10 -4.71 4.62
CA ALA A 176 -15.25 -3.98 5.15
C ALA A 176 -16.28 -4.90 5.85
N GLY A 177 -16.53 -6.08 5.26
CA GLY A 177 -17.40 -7.13 5.83
C GLY A 177 -16.92 -7.68 7.17
N PHE A 178 -15.61 -7.67 7.40
CA PHE A 178 -14.99 -8.02 8.70
C PHE A 178 -15.03 -6.88 9.74
N GLY A 179 -15.69 -5.76 9.43
CA GLY A 179 -15.93 -4.67 10.37
C GLY A 179 -14.91 -3.53 10.32
N ARG A 180 -13.95 -3.56 9.38
CA ARG A 180 -12.97 -2.49 9.17
C ARG A 180 -13.57 -1.37 8.31
N LYS A 181 -14.20 -0.42 9.00
CA LYS A 181 -15.02 0.63 8.38
C LYS A 181 -14.24 1.57 7.48
N GLU A 182 -12.94 1.73 7.71
CA GLU A 182 -12.04 2.51 6.87
C GLU A 182 -12.04 2.03 5.42
N TRP A 183 -12.33 0.74 5.16
CA TRP A 183 -12.40 0.15 3.82
C TRP A 183 -13.69 0.45 3.04
N ASN A 184 -14.72 1.02 3.68
CA ASN A 184 -15.99 1.33 3.01
C ASN A 184 -15.88 2.46 1.97
N SER A 185 -14.86 3.31 2.09
CA SER A 185 -14.70 4.52 1.30
C SER A 185 -13.31 4.68 0.72
N VAL A 186 -12.51 3.61 0.67
CA VAL A 186 -11.17 3.67 0.08
C VAL A 186 -11.32 3.89 -1.41
N ALA A 187 -10.82 5.04 -1.87
CA ALA A 187 -10.75 5.31 -3.29
C ALA A 187 -9.90 4.22 -3.97
N PRO A 188 -10.23 3.84 -5.22
CA PRO A 188 -9.36 2.97 -5.99
C PRO A 188 -7.91 3.45 -5.89
N LEU A 189 -6.98 2.50 -5.79
CA LEU A 189 -5.59 2.83 -6.10
C LEU A 189 -5.64 3.50 -7.50
N TYR A 190 -4.97 4.65 -7.62
CA TYR A 190 -4.76 5.55 -8.77
C TYR A 190 -5.65 5.47 -10.01
#